data_AF-A0A959T9H7-F1
#
_entry.id   AF-A0A959T9H7-F1
#
_cell.length_a   1.000
_cell.length_b   1.000
_cell.length_c   1.000
_cell.angle_alpha   90.00
_cell.angle_beta   90.00
_cell.angle_gamma   90.00
#
_symmetry.space_group_name_H-M   'P 1'
#
loop_
_entity.id
_entity.type
_entity.pdbx_description
1 polymer ?
#
loop_
_entity_poly.entity_id
_entity_poly.type
_entity_poly.pdbx_seq_one_letter_code
_entity_poly.pdbx_strand_id
1 'polypeptide(L)' 'AKQEEELLRPMVERTNQAIKDVAQENGFTYILDVSTGFVLYYDGGQDVLPLVKTKLGL' A
#
# COMPACT_ATOMS: atom_id res chain seq x y z
N ALA A 1 23.74 -3.39 0.74
CA ALA A 1 23.30 -2.30 1.63
C ALA A 1 22.87 -1.06 0.83
N LYS A 2 23.73 -0.06 0.54
CA LYS A 2 23.28 1.16 -0.19
C LYS A 2 22.71 0.89 -1.59
N GLN A 3 23.37 0.06 -2.39
CA GLN A 3 22.89 -0.25 -3.75
C GLN A 3 21.58 -1.04 -3.75
N GLU A 4 21.35 -1.87 -2.73
CA GLU A 4 20.12 -2.66 -2.60
C GLU A 4 18.94 -1.76 -2.20
N GLU A 5 19.17 -0.82 -1.29
CA GLU A 5 18.20 0.21 -0.92
C GLU A 5 17.86 1.12 -2.11
N GLU A 6 18.85 1.54 -2.89
CA GLU A 6 18.64 2.37 -4.10
C GLU A 6 17.83 1.65 -5.18
N LEU A 7 17.99 0.34 -5.33
CA LEU A 7 17.21 -0.47 -6.28
C LEU A 7 15.78 -0.71 -5.79
N LEU A 8 15.57 -0.84 -4.48
CA LEU A 8 14.25 -1.05 -3.89
C LEU A 8 13.45 0.24 -3.76
N ARG A 9 14.10 1.39 -3.55
CA ARG A 9 13.46 2.70 -3.41
C ARG A 9 12.42 3.01 -4.49
N PRO A 10 12.71 2.86 -5.80
CA PRO A 10 11.72 3.14 -6.84
C PRO A 10 10.51 2.18 -6.79
N MET A 11 10.67 0.94 -6.35
CA MET A 11 9.55 0.02 -6.17
C MET A 11 8.65 0.44 -5.01
N VAL A 12 9.25 0.85 -3.90
CA VAL A 12 8.54 1.37 -2.72
C VAL A 12 7.79 2.65 -3.07
N GLU A 13 8.44 3.59 -3.77
CA GLU A 13 7.81 4.84 -4.23
C GLU A 13 6.61 4.58 -5.16
N ARG A 14 6.75 3.66 -6.13
CA ARG A 14 5.64 3.27 -7.02
C ARG A 14 4.47 2.64 -6.26
N THR A 15 4.77 1.77 -5.29
CA THR A 15 3.76 1.11 -4.47
C THR A 15 3.03 2.14 -3.60
N ASN A 16 3.76 3.05 -2.95
CA ASN A 16 3.18 4.12 -2.15
C ASN A 16 2.30 5.06 -2.97
N GLN A 17 2.69 5.36 -4.21
CA GLN A 17 1.85 6.17 -5.10
C GLN A 17 0.55 5.43 -5.46
N ALA A 18 0.63 4.15 -5.83
CA ALA A 18 -0.55 3.35 -6.13
C ALA A 18 -1.53 3.26 -4.94
N ILE A 19 -1.01 3.10 -3.71
CA ILE A 19 -1.81 3.11 -2.48
C ILE A 19 -2.52 4.46 -2.31
N LYS A 20 -1.82 5.58 -2.51
CA LYS A 20 -2.40 6.93 -2.41
C LYS A 20 -3.49 7.16 -3.46
N ASP A 21 -3.26 6.76 -4.70
CA ASP A 21 -4.24 6.92 -5.77
C ASP A 21 -5.51 6.11 -5.47
N VAL A 22 -5.37 4.86 -5.03
CA VAL A 22 -6.50 4.02 -4.61
C VAL A 22 -7.25 4.66 -3.45
N ALA A 23 -6.55 5.22 -2.47
CA ALA A 23 -7.18 5.93 -1.35
C ALA A 23 -8.02 7.12 -1.84
N GLN A 24 -7.46 7.97 -2.72
CA GLN A 24 -8.14 9.14 -3.25
C GLN A 24 -9.35 8.78 -4.12
N GLU A 25 -9.21 7.80 -5.00
CA GLU A 25 -10.27 7.39 -5.95
C GLU A 25 -11.46 6.73 -5.26
N ASN A 26 -11.22 6.03 -4.15
CA ASN A 26 -12.26 5.29 -3.41
C ASN A 26 -12.70 6.00 -2.11
N GLY A 27 -12.14 7.18 -1.82
CA GLY A 27 -12.50 7.97 -0.64
C GLY A 27 -12.05 7.35 0.68
N PHE A 28 -10.96 6.58 0.69
CA PHE A 28 -10.40 6.03 1.93
C PHE A 28 -9.57 7.08 2.67
N THR A 29 -9.94 7.36 3.91
CA THR A 29 -9.18 8.28 4.78
C THR A 29 -7.90 7.62 5.31
N TYR A 30 -7.93 6.29 5.51
CA TYR A 30 -6.80 5.53 6.04
C TYR A 30 -6.69 4.18 5.32
N ILE A 31 -5.45 3.79 5.01
CA ILE A 31 -5.08 2.43 4.62
C ILE A 31 -4.10 1.93 5.68
N LEU A 32 -4.39 0.78 6.26
CA LEU A 32 -3.61 0.19 7.33
C LEU A 32 -2.97 -1.11 6.85
N ASP A 33 -1.66 -1.24 7.04
CA ASP A 33 -0.95 -2.49 6.81
C ASP A 33 -1.06 -3.40 8.03
N VAL A 34 -2.01 -4.33 7.99
CA VAL A 34 -2.25 -5.31 9.05
C VAL A 34 -1.18 -6.42 9.10
N SER A 35 -0.30 -6.54 8.09
CA SER A 35 0.72 -7.58 8.05
C SER A 35 1.90 -7.32 8.99
N THR A 36 2.11 -6.06 9.37
CA THR A 36 3.22 -5.61 10.23
C THR A 36 3.01 -5.86 11.72
N GLY A 37 1.80 -6.25 12.13
CA GLY A 37 1.45 -6.44 13.53
C GLY A 37 1.26 -5.14 14.34
N PHE A 38 1.32 -3.95 13.72
CA PHE A 38 1.05 -2.68 14.39
C PHE A 38 -0.44 -2.45 14.69
N VAL A 39 -1.33 -3.06 13.88
CA VAL A 39 -2.78 -3.00 14.11
C VAL A 39 -3.17 -4.09 15.09
N LEU A 40 -3.47 -3.72 16.33
CA LEU A 40 -3.78 -4.68 17.40
C LEU A 40 -5.18 -5.30 17.29
N TYR A 41 -6.13 -4.56 16.71
CA TYR A 41 -7.50 -5.00 16.47
C TYR A 41 -8.10 -4.18 15.33
N TYR A 42 -8.83 -4.85 14.44
CA TYR A 42 -9.69 -4.23 13.46
C TYR A 42 -10.90 -5.14 13.27
N ASP A 43 -12.09 -4.55 13.20
CA ASP A 43 -13.33 -5.28 13.00
C ASP A 43 -14.05 -4.64 11.81
N GLY A 44 -13.85 -5.27 10.66
CA GLY A 44 -14.24 -4.72 9.36
C GLY A 44 -13.15 -3.88 8.69
N GLY A 45 -13.53 -3.33 7.53
CA GLY A 45 -12.63 -2.69 6.59
C GLY A 45 -12.72 -3.35 5.21
N GLN A 46 -12.27 -2.63 4.19
CA GLN A 46 -12.21 -3.14 2.83
C GLN A 46 -10.77 -3.52 2.51
N ASP A 47 -10.58 -4.73 1.98
CA ASP A 47 -9.28 -5.12 1.44
C ASP A 47 -9.01 -4.32 0.15
N VAL A 48 -8.00 -3.45 0.21
CA VAL A 48 -7.57 -2.60 -0.91
C VAL A 48 -6.47 -3.25 -1.74
N LEU A 49 -5.91 -4.40 -1.32
CA LEU A 49 -4.80 -5.05 -2.01
C LEU A 49 -5.14 -5.39 -3.48
N PRO A 50 -6.34 -5.87 -3.84
CA PRO A 50 -6.69 -6.11 -5.25
C PRO A 50 -6.70 -4.83 -6.09
N LEU A 51 -7.15 -3.71 -5.51
CA LEU A 51 -7.20 -2.41 -6.19
C LEU A 51 -5.78 -1.89 -6.44
N VAL A 52 -4.91 -1.98 -5.44
CA VAL A 52 -3.50 -1.58 -5.54
C VAL A 52 -2.76 -2.43 -6.57
N LYS A 53 -2.97 -3.76 -6.59
CA LYS A 53 -2.40 -4.65 -7.61
C LYS A 53 -2.83 -4.25 -9.02
N THR A 54 -4.13 -4.01 -9.21
CA THR A 54 -4.66 -3.52 -10.49
C THR A 54 -3.99 -2.23 -10.92
N LYS A 55 -3.80 -1.28 -9.99
CA LYS A 55 -3.11 0.00 -10.24
C LYS A 55 -1.64 -0.17 -10.65
N LEU A 56 -0.97 -1.18 -10.09
CA LEU A 56 0.41 -1.54 -10.40
C LEU A 56 0.54 -2.42 -11.65
N GLY A 57 -0.58 -2.91 -12.22
CA GLY A 57 -0.59 -3.82 -13.36
C GLY A 57 -0.18 -5.26 -13.01
N LEU A 58 -0.52 -5.70 -11.79
CA LEU A 58 -0.19 -7.01 -11.22
C LEU A 58 -1.43 -7.90 -11.03
#